data_AF-A0A8J4A523-F1
#
_entry.id   AF-A0A8J4A523-F1
#
_cell.length_a   1.000
_cell.length_b   1.000
_cell.length_c   1.000
_cell.angle_alpha   90.00
_cell.angle_beta   90.00
_cell.angle_gamma   90.00
#
_symmetry.space_group_name_H-M   'P 1'
#
loop_
_entity.id
_entity.type
_entity.pdbx_description
1 polymer ?
#
loop_
_entity_poly.entity_id
_entity_poly.type
_entity_poly.pdbx_seq_one_letter_code
_entity_poly.pdbx_strand_id
1 'polypeptide(L)'
;MGDRAATEEAVARPIRFLTGPGRAQLVARLELQMDAIRRPDLRRLMGQAQGQIVDLCRWVVTELGSSHPDRDTALLMALVDGLLIAELKGATSDEGQRRRVRPMFDAAVP
;
A
#
# COMPACT_ATOMS: atom_id res chain seq x y z
N MET A 1 -16.77 13.58 -8.80
CA MET A 1 -16.02 12.68 -9.70
C MET A 1 -14.61 13.20 -9.69
N GLY A 2 -13.85 12.83 -8.66
CA GLY A 2 -12.48 13.29 -8.48
C GLY A 2 -11.62 12.87 -9.67
N ASP A 3 -10.57 13.65 -9.94
CA ASP A 3 -9.66 13.39 -11.04
C ASP A 3 -8.97 12.03 -10.82
N ARG A 4 -9.47 11.00 -11.50
CA ARG A 4 -8.96 9.63 -11.44
C ARG A 4 -7.45 9.58 -11.67
N ALA A 5 -6.92 10.43 -12.56
CA ALA A 5 -5.49 10.49 -12.81
C ALA A 5 -4.72 11.02 -11.60
N ALA A 6 -5.28 11.99 -10.87
CA ALA A 6 -4.70 12.48 -9.62
C ALA A 6 -4.69 11.40 -8.53
N THR A 7 -5.75 10.60 -8.41
CA THR A 7 -5.82 9.47 -7.46
C THR A 7 -4.81 8.38 -7.81
N GLU A 8 -4.70 8.01 -9.09
CA GLU A 8 -3.72 7.04 -9.57
C GLU A 8 -2.29 7.51 -9.29
N GLU A 9 -1.97 8.78 -9.57
CA GLU A 9 -0.63 9.32 -9.34
C GLU A 9 -0.28 9.47 -7.85
N ALA A 10 -1.24 9.86 -7.01
CA ALA A 10 -1.07 9.94 -5.57
C ALA A 10 -0.70 8.58 -4.94
N VAL A 11 -1.23 7.47 -5.50
CA VAL A 11 -0.89 6.10 -5.09
C VAL A 11 0.43 5.64 -5.72
N ALA A 12 0.65 5.90 -7.00
CA ALA A 12 1.79 5.38 -7.73
C ALA A 12 3.11 6.01 -7.30
N ARG A 13 3.13 7.30 -6.95
CA ARG A 13 4.33 8.03 -6.53
C ARG A 13 5.05 7.41 -5.33
N PRO A 14 4.40 7.16 -4.16
CA PRO A 14 5.07 6.56 -3.01
C PRO A 14 5.55 5.13 -3.31
N ILE A 15 4.80 4.35 -4.09
CA ILE A 15 5.21 2.99 -4.49
C ILE A 15 6.51 3.05 -5.31
N ARG A 16 6.57 3.87 -6.36
CA ARG A 16 7.79 4.03 -7.19
C ARG A 16 9.00 4.49 -6.37
N PHE A 17 8.78 5.37 -5.39
CA PHE A 17 9.85 5.78 -4.48
C PHE A 17 10.33 4.60 -3.64
N LEU A 18 9.43 3.88 -2.98
CA LEU A 18 9.76 2.78 -2.06
C LEU A 18 10.36 1.55 -2.76
N THR A 19 10.01 1.29 -4.02
CA THR A 19 10.62 0.20 -4.80
C THR A 19 11.94 0.58 -5.46
N GLY A 20 12.25 1.88 -5.56
CA GLY A 20 13.50 2.41 -6.12
C GLY A 20 14.37 3.11 -5.07
N PRO A 21 14.53 4.45 -5.11
CA PRO A 21 15.45 5.17 -4.21
C PRO A 21 15.18 4.98 -2.71
N GLY A 22 13.92 4.76 -2.33
CA GLY A 22 13.45 4.54 -0.96
C GLY A 22 13.52 3.08 -0.50
N ARG A 23 14.12 2.17 -1.28
CA ARG A 23 14.14 0.73 -0.97
C ARG A 23 14.68 0.39 0.41
N ALA A 24 15.73 1.08 0.87
CA ALA A 24 16.26 0.89 2.22
C ALA A 24 15.23 1.29 3.31
N GLN A 25 14.45 2.35 3.08
CA GLN A 25 13.39 2.76 4.00
C GLN A 25 12.26 1.73 4.04
N LEU A 26 11.92 1.15 2.89
CA LEU A 26 10.93 0.07 2.80
C LEU A 26 11.37 -1.16 3.60
N VAL A 27 12.62 -1.60 3.45
CA VAL A 27 13.17 -2.74 4.21
C VAL A 27 13.12 -2.46 5.71
N ALA A 28 13.62 -1.30 6.15
CA ALA A 28 13.60 -0.93 7.56
C ALA A 28 12.17 -0.87 8.13
N ARG A 29 11.21 -0.33 7.36
CA ARG A 29 9.79 -0.31 7.75
C ARG A 29 9.24 -1.72 7.96
N LEU A 30 9.52 -2.65 7.06
CA LEU A 30 9.04 -4.02 7.15
C LEU A 30 9.66 -4.78 8.33
N GLU A 31 10.96 -4.58 8.58
CA GLU A 31 11.63 -5.14 9.77
C GLU A 31 10.99 -4.63 11.06
N LEU A 32 10.73 -3.31 11.15
CA LEU A 32 10.04 -2.71 12.29
C LEU A 32 8.60 -3.22 12.45
N GLN A 33 7.86 -3.42 11.35
CA GLN A 33 6.52 -4.00 11.39
C GLN A 33 6.55 -5.43 11.97
N MET A 34 7.53 -6.25 11.58
CA MET A 34 7.69 -7.61 12.11
C MET A 34 8.11 -7.61 13.59
N ASP A 35 8.91 -6.65 14.02
CA ASP A 35 9.29 -6.50 15.43
C ASP A 35 8.12 -5.98 16.30
N ALA A 36 7.30 -5.08 15.75
CA ALA A 36 6.10 -4.55 16.41
C ALA A 36 5.04 -5.61 16.75
N ILE A 37 5.06 -6.77 16.07
CA ILE A 37 4.23 -7.92 16.43
C ILE A 37 4.55 -8.40 17.85
N ARG A 38 5.82 -8.32 18.27
CA ARG A 38 6.30 -8.80 19.58
C ARG A 38 6.48 -7.68 20.61
N ARG A 39 6.45 -6.40 20.19
CA ARG A 39 6.72 -5.23 21.05
C ARG A 39 5.57 -4.22 21.02
N PRO A 40 4.68 -4.21 22.02
CA PRO A 40 3.51 -3.32 22.07
C PRO A 40 3.84 -1.83 21.99
N ASP A 41 4.95 -1.39 22.60
CA ASP A 41 5.36 0.02 22.55
C ASP A 41 5.82 0.44 21.15
N LEU A 42 6.55 -0.44 20.46
CA LEU A 42 6.94 -0.21 19.08
C LEU A 42 5.70 -0.19 18.17
N ARG A 43 4.73 -1.07 18.40
CA ARG A 43 3.45 -1.06 17.66
C ARG A 43 2.72 0.28 17.78
N ARG A 44 2.71 0.86 18.98
CA ARG A 44 2.10 2.18 19.23
C ARG A 44 2.84 3.28 18.48
N LEU A 45 4.16 3.31 18.56
CA LEU A 45 5.00 4.28 17.84
C LEU A 45 4.84 4.16 16.32
N MET A 46 4.80 2.93 15.80
CA MET A 46 4.56 2.68 14.38
C MET A 46 3.17 3.17 13.94
N GLY A 47 2.13 2.92 14.74
CA GLY A 47 0.79 3.43 14.47
C GLY A 47 0.74 4.95 14.39
N GLN A 48 1.46 5.65 15.27
CA GLN A 48 1.58 7.11 15.25
C GLN A 48 2.34 7.62 14.02
N ALA A 49 3.43 6.94 13.64
CA ALA A 49 4.24 7.30 12.48
C ALA A 49 3.55 7.06 11.13
N GLN A 50 2.47 6.28 11.10
CA GLN A 50 1.75 5.92 9.87
C GLN A 50 0.66 6.91 9.46
N GLY A 51 0.41 7.98 10.23
CA GLY A 51 -0.72 8.90 10.01
C GLY A 51 -0.88 9.37 8.56
N GLN A 52 0.20 9.86 7.93
CA GLN A 52 0.15 10.35 6.54
C GLN A 52 -0.22 9.26 5.52
N ILE A 53 0.20 8.01 5.76
CA ILE A 53 -0.12 6.87 4.88
C ILE A 53 -1.57 6.45 5.09
N VAL A 54 -2.03 6.44 6.35
CA VAL A 54 -3.43 6.16 6.69
C VAL A 54 -4.35 7.19 6.05
N ASP A 55 -4.00 8.47 6.12
CA ASP A 55 -4.78 9.57 5.52
C ASP A 55 -4.84 9.45 3.99
N LEU A 56 -3.72 9.12 3.34
CA LEU A 56 -3.68 8.88 1.90
C LEU A 56 -4.56 7.68 1.52
N CYS A 57 -4.41 6.54 2.19
CA CYS A 57 -5.22 5.35 1.91
C CYS A 57 -6.71 5.61 2.15
N ARG A 58 -7.06 6.34 3.21
CA ARG A 58 -8.44 6.75 3.52
C ARG A 58 -9.01 7.66 2.44
N TRP A 59 -8.22 8.62 1.96
CA TRP A 59 -8.62 9.48 0.85
C TRP A 59 -8.89 8.67 -0.42
N VAL A 60 -7.98 7.74 -0.78
CA VAL A 60 -8.13 6.88 -1.97
C VAL A 60 -9.41 6.05 -1.90
N VAL A 61 -9.68 5.34 -0.80
CA VAL A 61 -10.88 4.50 -0.71
C VAL A 61 -12.17 5.33 -0.68
N THR A 62 -12.11 6.57 -0.18
CA THR A 62 -13.23 7.51 -0.20
C THR A 62 -13.53 7.99 -1.62
N GLU A 63 -12.50 8.38 -2.39
CA GLU A 63 -12.64 8.78 -3.79
C GLU A 63 -13.17 7.63 -4.67
N LEU A 64 -12.84 6.39 -4.32
CA LEU A 64 -13.37 5.18 -4.97
C LEU A 64 -14.79 4.82 -4.53
N GLY A 65 -15.43 5.61 -3.66
CA GLY A 65 -16.83 5.44 -3.26
C GLY A 65 -17.05 4.37 -2.17
N SER A 66 -16.03 4.07 -1.36
CA SER A 66 -16.17 3.15 -0.22
C SER A 66 -17.28 3.59 0.73
N SER A 67 -18.14 2.64 1.11
CA SER A 67 -19.13 2.80 2.18
C SER A 67 -18.56 2.55 3.58
N HIS A 68 -17.32 2.04 3.67
CA HIS A 68 -16.66 1.65 4.92
C HIS A 68 -15.18 2.09 4.92
N PRO A 69 -14.89 3.39 4.83
CA PRO A 69 -13.54 3.91 4.57
C PRO A 69 -12.50 3.42 5.58
N ASP A 70 -12.85 3.28 6.86
CA ASP A 70 -11.93 2.80 7.90
C ASP A 70 -11.47 1.35 7.67
N ARG A 71 -12.42 0.48 7.33
CA ARG A 71 -12.16 -0.93 7.03
C ARG A 71 -11.35 -1.06 5.75
N ASP A 72 -11.75 -0.33 4.73
CA ASP A 72 -11.15 -0.42 3.40
C ASP A 72 -9.75 0.21 3.37
N THR A 73 -9.49 1.22 4.21
CA THR A 73 -8.14 1.77 4.44
C THR A 73 -7.20 0.69 4.96
N ALA A 74 -7.61 -0.06 5.98
CA ALA A 74 -6.79 -1.13 6.55
C ALA A 74 -6.51 -2.24 5.53
N LEU A 75 -7.51 -2.60 4.72
CA LEU A 75 -7.36 -3.60 3.65
C LEU A 75 -6.42 -3.11 2.54
N LEU A 76 -6.57 -1.85 2.10
CA LEU A 76 -5.68 -1.25 1.10
C LEU A 76 -4.24 -1.21 1.58
N MET A 77 -4.00 -0.82 2.84
CA MET A 77 -2.66 -0.84 3.43
C MET A 77 -2.06 -2.27 3.44
N ALA A 78 -2.84 -3.27 3.84
CA ALA A 78 -2.38 -4.66 3.83
C ALA A 78 -2.05 -5.16 2.42
N LEU A 79 -2.85 -4.78 1.42
CA LEU A 79 -2.63 -5.10 0.02
C LEU A 79 -1.35 -4.44 -0.52
N VAL A 80 -1.15 -3.16 -0.23
CA VAL A 80 0.05 -2.41 -0.63
C VAL A 80 1.31 -2.99 0.03
N ASP A 81 1.29 -3.29 1.32
CA ASP A 81 2.42 -3.92 2.02
C ASP A 81 2.76 -5.28 1.38
N GLY A 82 1.75 -6.09 1.03
CA GLY A 82 1.94 -7.36 0.32
C GLY A 82 2.60 -7.21 -1.05
N LEU A 83 2.18 -6.21 -1.84
CA LEU A 83 2.79 -5.89 -3.14
C LEU A 83 4.24 -5.43 -2.99
N LEU A 84 4.52 -4.54 -2.03
CA LEU A 84 5.86 -4.06 -1.77
C LEU A 84 6.81 -5.17 -1.32
N ILE A 85 6.32 -6.13 -0.52
CA ILE A 85 7.08 -7.33 -0.14
C ILE A 85 7.36 -8.21 -1.37
N ALA A 86 6.38 -8.37 -2.28
CA ALA A 86 6.58 -9.12 -3.53
C ALA A 86 7.64 -8.45 -4.42
N GLU A 87 7.62 -7.11 -4.50
CA GLU A 87 8.63 -6.30 -5.20
C GLU A 87 10.03 -6.46 -4.61
N LEU A 88 10.15 -6.41 -3.28
CA LEU A 88 11.44 -6.63 -2.63
C LEU A 88 12.02 -8.01 -2.91
N LYS A 89 11.17 -9.04 -2.93
CA LYS A 89 11.57 -10.42 -3.21
C LYS A 89 11.95 -10.66 -4.68
N GLY A 90 11.77 -9.68 -5.56
CA GLY A 90 11.93 -9.85 -7.00
C GLY A 90 10.90 -10.81 -7.60
N ALA A 91 9.80 -11.07 -6.89
CA ALA A 91 8.71 -11.92 -7.38
C ALA A 91 7.93 -11.24 -8.53
N THR A 92 8.05 -9.92 -8.62
CA THR A 92 7.50 -8.99 -9.60
C THR A 92 8.48 -8.76 -10.76
N SER A 93 8.61 -9.73 -11.66
CA SER A 93 9.16 -9.40 -12.99
C SER A 93 8.08 -8.64 -13.78
N ASP A 94 8.44 -7.44 -14.27
CA ASP A 94 7.55 -6.30 -14.59
C ASP A 94 6.38 -6.61 -15.56
N GLU A 95 6.53 -7.58 -16.47
CA GLU A 95 5.52 -7.89 -17.49
C GLU A 95 4.64 -9.10 -17.13
N GLY A 96 5.20 -10.08 -16.41
CA GLY A 96 4.55 -11.37 -16.14
C GLY A 96 3.49 -11.29 -15.05
N GLN A 97 3.67 -10.41 -14.05
CA GLN A 97 2.69 -10.23 -12.98
C GLN A 97 1.56 -9.27 -13.37
N ARG A 98 1.84 -8.17 -14.08
CA ARG A 98 0.80 -7.25 -14.58
C ARG A 98 -0.25 -7.98 -15.42
N ARG A 99 0.17 -8.90 -16.29
CA ARG A 99 -0.73 -9.74 -17.11
C ARG A 99 -1.58 -10.72 -16.28
N ARG A 100 -1.10 -11.15 -15.11
CA ARG A 100 -1.79 -12.14 -14.25
C ARG A 100 -2.74 -11.51 -13.25
N VAL A 101 -2.45 -10.27 -12.83
CA VAL A 101 -3.23 -9.57 -11.80
C VAL A 101 -4.33 -8.69 -12.42
N ARG A 102 -4.15 -8.17 -13.66
CA ARG A 102 -5.18 -7.39 -14.36
C ARG A 102 -6.55 -8.10 -14.45
N PRO A 103 -6.64 -9.40 -14.80
CA PRO A 103 -7.92 -10.11 -14.81
C PRO A 103 -8.57 -10.23 -13.43
N MET A 104 -7.80 -10.18 -12.34
CA MET A 104 -8.33 -10.24 -10.97
C MET A 104 -8.94 -8.89 -10.55
N PHE A 105 -8.35 -7.78 -11.00
CA PHE A 105 -8.93 -6.44 -10.80
C PHE A 105 -10.17 -6.22 -11.67
N ASP A 106 -10.11 -6.62 -12.94
CA ASP A 106 -11.25 -6.52 -13.88
C ASP A 106 -12.45 -7.37 -13.41
N ALA A 107 -12.21 -8.43 -12.64
CA ALA A 107 -13.27 -9.24 -12.03
C ALA A 107 -13.81 -8.66 -10.71
N ALA A 108 -13.08 -7.74 -10.07
CA ALA A 108 -13.41 -7.19 -8.75
C ALA A 108 -14.00 -5.77 -8.82
N VAL A 109 -13.82 -5.06 -9.93
CA VAL A 109 -14.40 -3.74 -10.18
C VAL A 109 -15.28 -3.84 -11.44
N PRO A 110 -16.62 -3.75 -11.32
CA PRO A 110 -17.53 -3.81 -12.46
C PRO A 110 -17.40 -2.62 -13.41
#